data_AF-A0A9D5FTF0-F1
#
_entry.id   AF-A0A9D5FTF0-F1
#
_cell.length_a   1.000
_cell.length_b   1.000
_cell.length_c   1.000
_cell.angle_alpha   90.00
_cell.angle_beta   90.00
_cell.angle_gamma   90.00
#
_symmetry.space_group_name_H-M   'P 1'
#
loop_
_entity.id
_entity.type
_entity.pdbx_description
1 polymer ?
#
loop_
_entity_poly.entity_id
_entity_poly.type
_entity_poly.pdbx_seq_one_letter_code
_entity_poly.pdbx_strand_id
1 'polypeptide(L)'
;EGFEAVPIFGYQEQGMPKGRPVAQGKPAPNVIVDMDYVAQAAGLGMPGLGGFMLTKEYGLRQRFALVMTDAGLDPDPVCSESVCDNCGECAKACPMGAINMEKSRKRGVPGYQSDVATVDNTVCRACKNGAAFGPGRGTQADRLGAACARACLVHLEENGSCRNTFSNRFRKREPWALDVYGRTVEVAR
;
A
#
# COMPACT_ATOMS: atom_id res chain seq x y z
N GLU A 1 -36.27 6.60 3.78
CA GLU A 1 -35.15 5.88 4.41
C GLU A 1 -33.88 6.24 3.65
N GLY A 2 -32.91 6.85 4.32
CA GLY A 2 -31.63 7.24 3.73
C GLY A 2 -30.50 6.44 4.37
N PHE A 3 -29.47 6.11 3.61
CA PHE A 3 -28.28 5.47 4.14
C PHE A 3 -27.54 6.46 5.06
N GLU A 4 -27.24 6.07 6.30
CA GLU A 4 -26.56 6.93 7.29
C GLU A 4 -25.13 7.31 6.86
N ALA A 5 -24.53 6.47 6.03
CA ALA A 5 -23.28 6.67 5.31
C ALA A 5 -23.28 5.77 4.06
N VAL A 6 -22.69 6.23 2.96
CA VAL A 6 -22.49 5.41 1.76
C VAL A 6 -20.99 5.11 1.65
N PRO A 7 -20.56 3.84 1.66
CA PRO A 7 -19.18 3.52 1.40
C PRO A 7 -18.85 3.90 -0.05
N ILE A 8 -17.87 4.78 -0.22
CA ILE A 8 -17.39 5.18 -1.54
C ILE A 8 -16.05 4.51 -1.78
N PHE A 9 -15.88 3.98 -2.99
CA PHE A 9 -14.57 3.58 -3.47
C PHE A 9 -13.70 4.83 -3.61
N GLY A 10 -12.82 5.05 -2.65
CA GLY A 10 -11.84 6.12 -2.65
C GLY A 10 -10.51 5.56 -2.22
N TYR A 11 -9.42 6.01 -2.85
CA TYR A 11 -8.10 5.57 -2.44
C TYR A 11 -7.74 6.14 -1.07
N GLN A 12 -8.12 7.40 -0.75
CA GLN A 12 -7.93 8.05 0.56
C GLN A 12 -8.94 9.14 0.91
N GLU A 13 -9.27 9.17 2.20
CA GLU A 13 -10.23 10.11 2.81
C GLU A 13 -9.78 11.58 2.80
N GLN A 14 -8.47 11.83 2.93
CA GLN A 14 -7.91 13.18 3.01
C GLN A 14 -8.01 13.99 1.70
N GLY A 15 -8.37 13.35 0.59
CA GLY A 15 -8.41 13.98 -0.74
C GLY A 15 -9.81 14.21 -1.31
N MET A 16 -10.88 14.00 -0.52
CA MET A 16 -12.25 14.09 -1.02
C MET A 16 -13.11 15.01 -0.13
N PRO A 17 -14.01 15.84 -0.73
CA PRO A 17 -14.92 16.67 0.04
C PRO A 17 -15.86 15.77 0.86
N LYS A 18 -15.88 16.02 2.17
CA LYS A 18 -16.76 15.34 3.12
C LYS A 18 -18.04 16.17 3.26
N GLY A 19 -19.20 15.57 3.00
CA GLY A 19 -20.49 16.22 3.22
C GLY A 19 -20.73 16.55 4.70
N ARG A 20 -21.91 17.09 5.03
CA ARG A 20 -22.28 17.30 6.44
C ARG A 20 -22.75 15.98 7.06
N PRO A 21 -22.28 15.61 8.27
CA PRO A 21 -22.84 14.49 9.01
C PRO A 21 -24.35 14.61 9.17
N VAL A 22 -25.04 13.48 9.13
CA VAL A 22 -26.51 13.43 9.32
C VAL A 22 -26.92 13.65 10.78
N ALA A 23 -26.00 13.44 11.73
CA ALA A 23 -26.19 13.68 13.15
C ALA A 23 -24.85 13.97 13.85
N GLN A 24 -24.89 14.56 15.04
CA GLN A 24 -23.71 14.80 15.86
C GLN A 24 -23.00 13.48 16.21
N GLY A 25 -21.67 13.44 16.06
CA GLY A 25 -20.86 12.26 16.34
C GLY A 25 -20.85 11.18 15.24
N LYS A 26 -21.67 11.32 14.19
CA LYS A 26 -21.64 10.42 13.02
C LYS A 26 -20.62 10.89 11.98
N PRO A 27 -20.07 9.98 11.15
CA PRO A 27 -19.23 10.37 10.03
C PRO A 27 -20.02 11.19 9.00
N ALA A 28 -19.30 11.94 8.19
CA ALA A 28 -19.86 12.53 6.97
C ALA A 28 -20.29 11.41 5.99
N PRO A 29 -21.29 11.66 5.13
CA PRO A 29 -21.91 10.62 4.30
C PRO A 29 -20.95 9.92 3.32
N ASN A 30 -19.88 10.59 2.89
CA ASN A 30 -18.82 10.01 2.07
C ASN A 30 -17.83 9.27 2.96
N VAL A 31 -18.10 8.01 3.27
CA VAL A 31 -17.19 7.17 4.07
C VAL A 31 -16.27 6.40 3.15
N ILE A 32 -14.96 6.62 3.27
CA ILE A 32 -13.94 5.90 2.51
C ILE A 32 -13.36 4.83 3.42
N VAL A 33 -13.49 3.59 2.97
CA VAL A 33 -13.04 2.41 3.71
C VAL A 33 -11.53 2.23 3.51
N ASP A 34 -10.79 2.00 4.58
CA ASP A 34 -9.38 1.60 4.48
C ASP A 34 -9.29 0.17 3.94
N MET A 35 -9.01 0.05 2.64
CA MET A 35 -8.93 -1.24 1.95
C MET A 35 -7.80 -2.12 2.48
N ASP A 36 -6.72 -1.53 2.99
CA ASP A 36 -5.62 -2.31 3.57
C ASP A 36 -6.06 -2.89 4.93
N TYR A 37 -6.78 -2.12 5.74
CA TYR A 37 -7.38 -2.64 6.98
C TYR A 37 -8.35 -3.80 6.69
N VAL A 38 -9.25 -3.61 5.73
CA VAL A 38 -10.26 -4.63 5.39
C VAL A 38 -9.62 -5.89 4.81
N ALA A 39 -8.61 -5.75 3.94
CA ALA A 39 -7.89 -6.90 3.41
C ALA A 39 -7.22 -7.73 4.51
N GLN A 40 -6.62 -7.07 5.52
CA GLN A 40 -6.04 -7.78 6.65
C GLN A 40 -7.10 -8.44 7.54
N ALA A 41 -8.19 -7.71 7.83
CA ALA A 41 -9.30 -8.23 8.64
C ALA A 41 -9.94 -9.46 7.99
N ALA A 42 -10.00 -9.52 6.66
CA ALA A 42 -10.47 -10.65 5.87
C ALA A 42 -9.40 -11.74 5.61
N GLY A 43 -8.29 -11.74 6.36
CA GLY A 43 -7.28 -12.81 6.27
C GLY A 43 -6.37 -12.77 5.03
N LEU A 44 -6.44 -11.74 4.18
CA LEU A 44 -5.80 -11.76 2.86
C LEU A 44 -4.30 -11.43 2.90
N GLY A 45 -3.86 -10.50 3.76
CA GLY A 45 -2.48 -10.05 3.79
C GLY A 45 -2.15 -9.08 4.92
N MET A 46 -0.88 -8.67 4.99
CA MET A 46 -0.38 -7.72 5.99
C MET A 46 0.40 -6.57 5.34
N PRO A 47 0.40 -5.37 5.95
CA PRO A 47 1.29 -4.29 5.53
C PRO A 47 2.76 -4.68 5.71
N GLY A 48 3.57 -4.57 4.66
CA GLY A 48 5.02 -4.72 4.75
C GLY A 48 5.73 -3.42 5.12
N LEU A 49 7.03 -3.51 5.43
CA LEU A 49 7.85 -2.38 5.85
C LEU A 49 7.77 -1.17 4.91
N GLY A 50 7.76 -1.41 3.60
CA GLY A 50 7.64 -0.37 2.58
C GLY A 50 6.25 0.25 2.45
N GLY A 51 5.28 -0.17 3.27
CA GLY A 51 3.90 0.31 3.30
C GLY A 51 2.97 -0.27 2.25
N PHE A 52 3.39 -1.33 1.55
CA PHE A 52 2.55 -2.07 0.61
C PHE A 52 1.78 -3.17 1.34
N MET A 53 0.52 -3.41 0.93
CA MET A 53 -0.21 -4.59 1.40
C MET A 53 0.31 -5.83 0.67
N LEU A 54 0.82 -6.81 1.43
CA LEU A 54 1.44 -8.00 0.90
C LEU A 54 0.62 -9.24 1.22
N THR A 55 0.34 -10.05 0.20
CA THR A 55 -0.35 -11.33 0.33
C THR A 55 0.62 -12.48 0.10
N LYS A 56 0.37 -13.64 0.73
CA LYS A 56 1.17 -14.85 0.53
C LYS A 56 1.11 -15.39 -0.90
N GLU A 57 -0.03 -15.17 -1.56
CA GLU A 57 -0.21 -15.63 -2.93
C GLU A 57 0.50 -14.71 -3.92
N TYR A 58 0.22 -13.40 -3.89
CA TYR A 58 0.56 -12.50 -5.00
C TYR A 58 1.60 -11.42 -4.65
N GLY A 59 2.07 -11.37 -3.40
CA GLY A 59 2.94 -10.29 -2.94
C GLY A 59 2.18 -8.97 -2.98
N LEU A 60 2.62 -8.03 -3.82
CA LEU A 60 1.93 -6.73 -4.05
C LEU A 60 1.18 -6.65 -5.40
N ARG A 61 1.07 -7.74 -6.15
CA ARG A 61 0.52 -7.78 -7.52
C ARG A 61 -0.99 -7.99 -7.54
N GLN A 62 -1.72 -7.33 -6.64
CA GLN A 62 -3.16 -7.47 -6.53
C GLN A 62 -3.84 -6.12 -6.27
N ARG A 63 -5.15 -6.09 -6.53
CA ARG A 63 -6.03 -5.00 -6.11
C ARG A 63 -7.20 -5.61 -5.36
N PHE A 64 -7.61 -4.94 -4.30
CA PHE A 64 -8.75 -5.35 -3.51
C PHE A 64 -10.01 -4.61 -3.98
N ALA A 65 -11.13 -5.31 -3.91
CA ALA A 65 -12.47 -4.77 -3.99
C ALA A 65 -13.25 -5.25 -2.77
N LEU A 66 -14.31 -4.53 -2.42
CA LEU A 66 -15.15 -4.85 -1.27
C LEU A 66 -16.60 -4.95 -1.73
N VAL A 67 -17.29 -5.98 -1.26
CA VAL A 67 -18.74 -6.07 -1.28
C VAL A 67 -19.21 -6.01 0.17
N MET A 68 -20.03 -5.00 0.49
CA MET A 68 -20.67 -4.88 1.80
C MET A 68 -22.05 -5.52 1.72
N THR A 69 -22.38 -6.37 2.67
CA THR A 69 -23.64 -7.11 2.71
C THR A 69 -24.07 -7.34 4.15
N ASP A 70 -25.38 -7.47 4.34
CA ASP A 70 -26.04 -7.93 5.56
C ASP A 70 -26.21 -9.45 5.62
N ALA A 71 -25.79 -10.18 4.57
CA ALA A 71 -25.77 -11.62 4.58
C ALA A 71 -24.90 -12.16 5.72
N GLY A 72 -25.42 -13.13 6.48
CA GLY A 72 -24.67 -13.82 7.53
C GLY A 72 -23.57 -14.68 6.90
N LEU A 73 -22.31 -14.30 7.14
CA LEU A 73 -21.12 -15.01 6.68
C LEU A 73 -20.24 -15.33 7.88
N ASP A 74 -19.64 -16.52 7.88
CA ASP A 74 -18.60 -16.86 8.86
C ASP A 74 -17.33 -16.05 8.55
N PRO A 75 -16.73 -15.36 9.53
CA PRO A 75 -15.55 -14.55 9.29
C PRO A 75 -14.29 -15.40 9.20
N ASP A 76 -13.40 -15.04 8.28
CA ASP A 76 -12.04 -15.56 8.25
C ASP A 76 -11.21 -14.99 9.42
N PRO A 77 -10.18 -15.71 9.90
CA PRO A 77 -9.23 -15.17 10.86
C PRO A 77 -8.49 -13.94 10.30
N VAL A 78 -8.20 -12.98 11.17
CA VAL A 78 -7.35 -11.82 10.81
C VAL A 78 -5.97 -12.30 10.37
N CYS A 79 -5.43 -11.75 9.28
CA CYS A 79 -4.11 -12.11 8.80
C CYS A 79 -3.02 -11.66 9.77
N SER A 80 -2.25 -12.63 10.27
CA SER A 80 -1.13 -12.45 11.20
C SER A 80 0.22 -12.87 10.62
N GLU A 81 0.23 -13.49 9.44
CA GLU A 81 1.45 -13.91 8.74
C GLU A 81 1.94 -12.83 7.78
N SER A 82 3.15 -12.32 8.01
CA SER A 82 3.83 -11.39 7.10
C SER A 82 4.75 -12.16 6.14
N VAL A 83 4.71 -11.78 4.85
CA VAL A 83 5.73 -12.18 3.87
C VAL A 83 6.87 -11.16 3.73
N CYS A 84 6.76 -10.01 4.39
CA CYS A 84 7.86 -9.05 4.52
C CYS A 84 8.83 -9.54 5.59
N ASP A 85 10.10 -9.66 5.22
CA ASP A 85 11.24 -10.01 6.08
C ASP A 85 12.05 -8.79 6.52
N ASN A 86 11.49 -7.58 6.36
CA ASN A 86 12.11 -6.30 6.71
C ASN A 86 13.45 -6.02 5.99
N CYS A 87 13.65 -6.54 4.78
CA CYS A 87 14.90 -6.39 4.01
C CYS A 87 15.31 -4.93 3.68
N GLY A 88 14.37 -3.98 3.64
CA GLY A 88 14.63 -2.59 3.30
C GLY A 88 14.84 -2.28 1.82
N GLU A 89 14.69 -3.26 0.92
CA GLU A 89 14.85 -3.09 -0.54
C GLU A 89 13.94 -1.99 -1.11
N CYS A 90 12.76 -1.78 -0.53
CA CYS A 90 11.88 -0.68 -0.89
C CYS A 90 12.53 0.70 -0.68
N ALA A 91 13.29 0.88 0.40
CA ALA A 91 13.95 2.13 0.73
C ALA A 91 15.21 2.33 -0.10
N LYS A 92 16.05 1.29 -0.24
CA LYS A 92 17.25 1.31 -1.08
C LYS A 92 16.93 1.70 -2.53
N ALA A 93 15.85 1.14 -3.07
CA ALA A 93 15.40 1.44 -4.43
C ALA A 93 14.67 2.78 -4.58
N CYS A 94 14.57 3.60 -3.53
CA CYS A 94 13.95 4.92 -3.60
C CYS A 94 15.00 6.01 -3.94
N PRO A 95 15.13 6.44 -5.20
CA PRO A 95 16.14 7.45 -5.58
C PRO A 95 15.85 8.84 -5.00
N MET A 96 14.65 9.07 -4.47
CA MET A 96 14.29 10.34 -3.82
C MET A 96 14.65 10.35 -2.32
N GLY A 97 15.02 9.21 -1.74
CA GLY A 97 15.20 9.10 -0.29
C GLY A 97 13.91 9.32 0.52
N ALA A 98 12.74 9.07 -0.09
CA ALA A 98 11.45 9.41 0.51
C ALA A 98 11.01 8.45 1.63
N ILE A 99 11.61 7.25 1.73
CA ILE A 99 11.25 6.25 2.74
C ILE A 99 12.23 6.36 3.91
N ASN A 100 11.74 6.77 5.07
CA ASN A 100 12.55 6.93 6.28
C ASN A 100 12.52 5.63 7.10
N MET A 101 13.65 4.95 7.15
CA MET A 101 13.82 3.67 7.85
C MET A 101 14.04 3.82 9.37
N GLU A 102 14.37 5.01 9.85
CA GLU A 102 14.54 5.32 11.27
C GLU A 102 13.21 5.63 11.98
N LYS A 103 12.17 5.93 11.20
CA LYS A 103 10.84 6.27 11.70
C LYS A 103 9.80 5.32 11.13
N SER A 104 9.15 4.56 11.99
CA SER A 104 8.04 3.68 11.63
C SER A 104 6.73 4.10 12.31
N ARG A 105 5.62 3.58 11.80
CA ARG A 105 4.30 3.63 12.43
C ARG A 105 3.67 2.24 12.41
N LYS A 106 2.85 1.93 13.41
CA LYS A 106 2.01 0.73 13.39
C LYS A 106 0.90 0.89 12.36
N ARG A 107 0.70 -0.12 11.51
CA ARG A 107 -0.38 -0.19 10.53
C ARG A 107 -1.05 -1.56 10.56
N GLY A 108 -2.36 -1.59 10.38
CA GLY A 108 -3.15 -2.81 10.35
C GLY A 108 -4.22 -2.89 11.44
N VAL A 109 -4.87 -4.05 11.53
CA VAL A 109 -5.89 -4.37 12.54
C VAL A 109 -5.26 -4.38 13.94
N PRO A 110 -5.87 -3.74 14.97
CA PRO A 110 -5.37 -3.77 16.34
C PRO A 110 -5.06 -5.19 16.84
N GLY A 111 -3.89 -5.37 17.46
CA GLY A 111 -3.39 -6.69 17.87
C GLY A 111 -2.63 -7.47 16.79
N TYR A 112 -2.75 -7.07 15.53
CA TYR A 112 -2.10 -7.69 14.36
C TYR A 112 -1.28 -6.69 13.54
N GLN A 113 -0.86 -5.59 14.15
CA GLN A 113 -0.21 -4.48 13.45
C GLN A 113 1.25 -4.79 13.12
N SER A 114 1.71 -4.34 11.95
CA SER A 114 3.12 -4.36 11.56
C SER A 114 3.74 -2.96 11.62
N ASP A 115 5.07 -2.91 11.71
CA ASP A 115 5.82 -1.66 11.58
C ASP A 115 6.00 -1.30 10.10
N VAL A 116 5.59 -0.10 9.75
CA VAL A 116 5.69 0.46 8.40
C VAL A 116 6.56 1.71 8.44
N ALA A 117 7.60 1.76 7.62
CA ALA A 117 8.46 2.93 7.48
C ALA A 117 7.63 4.17 7.05
N THR A 118 7.97 5.32 7.61
CA THR A 118 7.30 6.57 7.22
C THR A 118 7.78 7.01 5.84
N VAL A 119 6.87 7.64 5.09
CA VAL A 119 7.15 8.11 3.72
C VAL A 119 6.91 9.60 3.67
N ASP A 120 7.93 10.37 3.27
CA ASP A 120 7.78 11.77 2.95
C ASP A 120 7.06 11.90 1.60
N ASN A 121 5.76 12.18 1.66
CA ASN A 121 4.95 12.32 0.46
C ASN A 121 5.27 13.61 -0.33
N THR A 122 5.82 14.63 0.30
CA THR A 122 6.25 15.86 -0.41
C THR A 122 7.40 15.54 -1.36
N VAL A 123 8.38 14.78 -0.86
CA VAL A 123 9.50 14.30 -1.67
C VAL A 123 9.05 13.23 -2.67
N CYS A 124 8.20 12.28 -2.23
CA CYS A 124 7.70 11.22 -3.11
C CYS A 124 6.91 11.77 -4.31
N ARG A 125 6.28 12.95 -4.18
CA ARG A 125 5.58 13.66 -5.27
C ARG A 125 6.44 14.04 -6.45
N ALA A 126 7.73 14.23 -6.24
CA ALA A 126 8.68 14.56 -7.29
C ALA A 126 9.23 13.31 -8.02
N CYS A 127 8.85 12.10 -7.59
CA CYS A 127 9.39 10.86 -8.11
C CYS A 127 9.04 10.64 -9.58
N LYS A 128 10.08 10.55 -10.42
CA LYS A 128 9.97 10.22 -11.85
C LYS A 128 10.07 8.72 -12.15
N ASN A 129 10.01 7.87 -11.12
CA ASN A 129 10.31 6.44 -11.20
C ASN A 129 9.07 5.55 -11.11
N GLY A 130 7.90 6.11 -11.42
CA GLY A 130 6.61 5.41 -11.49
C GLY A 130 5.69 5.60 -10.28
N ALA A 131 6.01 6.52 -9.36
CA ALA A 131 5.02 6.98 -8.39
C ALA A 131 3.98 7.85 -9.10
N ALA A 132 2.70 7.65 -8.81
CA ALA A 132 1.59 8.36 -9.42
C ALA A 132 0.77 9.12 -8.38
N PHE A 133 0.23 10.26 -8.82
CA PHE A 133 -0.61 11.15 -8.02
C PHE A 133 -1.86 11.47 -8.82
N GLY A 134 -2.99 11.60 -8.14
CA GLY A 134 -4.24 11.92 -8.80
C GLY A 134 -5.38 12.16 -7.83
N PRO A 135 -6.54 12.58 -8.35
CA PRO A 135 -7.74 12.78 -7.56
C PRO A 135 -8.09 11.56 -6.70
N GLY A 136 -8.60 11.80 -5.49
CA GLY A 136 -9.00 10.74 -4.56
C GLY A 136 -7.87 10.04 -3.79
N ARG A 137 -6.60 10.46 -3.97
CA ARG A 137 -5.43 9.94 -3.23
C ARG A 137 -4.88 10.90 -2.17
N GLY A 138 -5.48 12.08 -2.05
CA GLY A 138 -5.05 13.12 -1.11
C GLY A 138 -3.59 13.50 -1.33
N THR A 139 -2.79 13.42 -0.26
CA THR A 139 -1.36 13.71 -0.28
C THR A 139 -0.50 12.48 -0.58
N GLN A 140 -1.06 11.27 -0.57
CA GLN A 140 -0.27 10.04 -0.70
C GLN A 140 -0.01 9.62 -2.15
N ALA A 141 1.19 9.10 -2.38
CA ALA A 141 1.61 8.55 -3.65
C ALA A 141 1.07 7.13 -3.87
N ASP A 142 0.52 6.83 -5.05
CA ASP A 142 0.44 5.45 -5.53
C ASP A 142 1.84 5.02 -5.96
N ARG A 143 2.42 4.07 -5.22
CA ARG A 143 3.78 3.59 -5.46
C ARG A 143 3.81 2.19 -6.05
N LEU A 144 2.68 1.56 -6.38
CA LEU A 144 2.67 0.17 -6.90
C LEU A 144 3.45 0.05 -8.21
N GLY A 145 3.43 1.11 -9.03
CA GLY A 145 4.24 1.22 -10.23
C GLY A 145 5.62 1.83 -10.02
N ALA A 146 6.03 2.16 -8.79
CA ALA A 146 7.29 2.85 -8.51
C ALA A 146 8.48 1.89 -8.35
N ALA A 147 9.70 2.42 -8.40
CA ALA A 147 10.94 1.65 -8.20
C ALA A 147 10.93 0.87 -6.88
N CYS A 148 10.44 1.46 -5.79
CA CYS A 148 10.37 0.81 -4.48
C CYS A 148 9.41 -0.39 -4.44
N ALA A 149 8.27 -0.34 -5.14
CA ALA A 149 7.37 -1.49 -5.26
C ALA A 149 7.96 -2.59 -6.14
N ARG A 150 8.57 -2.22 -7.28
CA ARG A 150 9.27 -3.17 -8.14
C ARG A 150 10.42 -3.86 -7.43
N ALA A 151 11.14 -3.18 -6.55
CA ALA A 151 12.20 -3.79 -5.74
C ALA A 151 11.63 -4.77 -4.72
N CYS A 152 10.55 -4.40 -4.02
CA CYS A 152 9.85 -5.32 -3.13
C CYS A 152 9.37 -6.58 -3.86
N LEU A 153 8.80 -6.43 -5.06
CA LEU A 153 8.35 -7.57 -5.87
C LEU A 153 9.50 -8.50 -6.27
N VAL A 154 10.64 -7.93 -6.68
CA VAL A 154 11.82 -8.73 -7.04
C VAL A 154 12.34 -9.50 -5.84
N HIS A 155 12.46 -8.85 -4.67
CA HIS A 155 12.91 -9.53 -3.45
C HIS A 155 11.98 -10.69 -3.08
N LEU A 156 10.66 -10.47 -3.13
CA LEU A 156 9.66 -11.51 -2.85
C LEU A 156 9.67 -12.68 -3.84
N GLU A 157 10.05 -12.42 -5.10
CA GLU A 157 10.24 -13.45 -6.12
C GLU A 157 11.53 -14.25 -5.85
N GLU A 158 12.63 -13.56 -5.56
CA GLU A 158 13.96 -14.17 -5.37
C GLU A 158 14.06 -14.98 -4.08
N ASN A 159 13.40 -14.56 -3.01
CA ASN A 159 13.40 -15.27 -1.73
C ASN A 159 12.30 -16.35 -1.62
N GLY A 160 11.43 -16.48 -2.63
CA GLY A 160 10.36 -17.48 -2.63
C GLY A 160 9.23 -17.23 -1.63
N SER A 161 9.07 -16.00 -1.12
CA SER A 161 8.01 -15.65 -0.16
C SER A 161 6.60 -15.63 -0.77
N CYS A 162 6.47 -15.57 -2.09
CA CYS A 162 5.18 -15.62 -2.79
C CYS A 162 4.92 -17.00 -3.42
N ARG A 163 3.71 -17.52 -3.26
CA ARG A 163 3.27 -18.79 -3.89
C ARG A 163 3.09 -18.64 -5.40
N ASN A 164 2.50 -17.54 -5.85
CA ASN A 164 2.36 -17.25 -7.26
C ASN A 164 3.69 -16.74 -7.80
N THR A 165 4.39 -17.59 -8.55
CA THR A 165 5.67 -17.27 -9.18
C THR A 165 5.51 -17.01 -10.68
N PHE A 166 6.44 -16.26 -11.26
CA PHE A 166 6.49 -16.09 -12.71
C PHE A 166 7.28 -17.24 -13.35
N SER A 167 6.85 -17.70 -14.53
CA SER A 167 7.64 -18.65 -15.32
C SER A 167 8.98 -18.07 -15.81
N ASN A 168 9.06 -16.74 -15.88
CA ASN A 168 10.28 -15.99 -16.18
C ASN A 168 10.48 -14.94 -15.10
N ARG A 169 11.73 -14.70 -14.66
CA ARG A 169 12.04 -13.64 -13.70
C ARG A 169 11.35 -12.33 -14.06
N PHE A 170 10.69 -11.69 -13.08
CA PHE A 170 10.04 -10.40 -13.26
C PHE A 170 11.04 -9.34 -13.75
N ARG A 171 12.21 -9.28 -13.11
CA ARG A 171 13.31 -8.40 -13.51
C ARG A 171 14.35 -9.18 -14.30
N LYS A 172 14.57 -8.75 -15.55
CA LYS A 172 15.54 -9.35 -16.50
C LYS A 172 16.77 -8.47 -16.78
N ARG A 173 16.77 -7.24 -16.27
CA ARG A 173 17.82 -6.23 -16.49
C ARG A 173 18.10 -5.50 -15.19
N GLU A 174 19.29 -4.91 -15.11
CA GLU A 174 19.65 -4.03 -14.00
C GLU A 174 18.62 -2.90 -13.84
N PRO A 175 18.30 -2.51 -12.59
CA PRO A 175 17.37 -1.42 -12.35
C PRO A 175 17.98 -0.09 -12.78
N TRP A 176 17.13 0.81 -13.24
CA TRP A 176 17.48 2.20 -13.53
C TRP A 176 16.68 3.11 -12.60
N ALA A 177 17.21 4.31 -12.36
CA ALA A 177 16.52 5.35 -11.62
C ALA A 177 16.82 6.74 -12.19
N LEU A 178 15.89 7.66 -11.96
CA LEU A 178 15.98 9.07 -12.27
C LEU A 178 15.93 9.89 -10.99
N ASP A 179 16.75 10.93 -10.91
CA ASP A 179 16.63 11.96 -9.88
C ASP A 179 15.42 12.90 -10.12
N VAL A 180 15.25 13.88 -9.25
CA VAL A 180 14.17 14.89 -9.37
C VAL A 180 14.25 15.70 -10.67
N TYR A 181 15.45 15.86 -11.23
CA TYR A 181 15.68 16.58 -12.49
C TYR A 181 15.46 15.69 -13.71
N GLY A 182 15.31 14.37 -13.54
CA GLY A 182 15.15 13.41 -14.63
C GLY A 182 16.48 12.92 -15.21
N ARG A 183 17.59 13.08 -14.47
CA ARG A 183 18.90 12.55 -14.83
C ARG A 183 19.04 11.14 -14.29
N THR A 184 19.69 10.27 -15.05
CA THR A 184 20.00 8.91 -14.60
C THR A 184 20.88 8.94 -13.36
N VAL A 185 20.52 8.14 -12.36
CA VAL A 185 21.32 7.93 -11.15
C VAL A 185 21.53 6.44 -10.91
N GLU A 186 22.61 6.11 -10.21
CA GLU A 186 22.82 4.75 -9.75
C GLU A 186 21.76 4.35 -8.73
N VAL A 187 21.31 3.10 -8.81
CA VAL A 187 20.39 2.51 -7.85
C VAL A 187 21.25 1.90 -6.74
N ALA A 188 21.01 2.31 -5.49
CA ALA A 188 21.70 1.71 -4.35
C ALA A 188 21.44 0.20 -4.34
N ARG A 189 22.53 -0.57 -4.27
CA ARG A 189 22.55 -2.04 -4.18
C ARG A 189 22.57 -2.46 -2.71
#